data_AF-A0A1Q3AZR7-F1
#
_entry.id   AF-A0A1Q3AZR7-F1
#
_cell.length_a   1.000
_cell.length_b   1.000
_cell.length_c   1.000
_cell.angle_alpha   90.00
_cell.angle_beta   90.00
_cell.angle_gamma   90.00
#
_symmetry.space_group_name_H-M   'P 1'
#
loop_
_entity.id
_entity.type
_entity.pdbx_description
1 polymer ?
#
loop_
_entity_poly.entity_id
_entity_poly.type
_entity_poly.pdbx_seq_one_letter_code
_entity_poly.pdbx_strand_id
1 'polypeptide(L)'
;VTYEGTNQVKDAKINMLVREYEMFTMKENENISSMFVRFTNIINSLQYLNKCYTNSEMVRKILRCLPKSWMPKVTAIEEAKDLNTLPLEELLGSLMTHEMTIKNHEDDEEQDKKKKKVIAFKSSIADSSKEDSDEEMALITRRFKKNLSKEE
;
A
#
# COMPACT_ATOMS: atom_id res chain seq x y z
N VAL A 1 -27.59 38.34 28.68
CA VAL A 1 -27.47 37.12 27.84
C VAL A 1 -26.01 36.72 27.79
N THR A 2 -25.66 35.56 28.32
CA THR A 2 -24.27 35.08 28.46
C THR A 2 -23.77 34.49 27.13
N TYR A 3 -23.49 35.36 26.15
CA TYR A 3 -22.97 34.97 24.84
C TYR A 3 -21.48 34.57 24.85
N GLU A 4 -20.75 34.91 25.91
CA GLU A 4 -19.31 34.64 25.98
C GLU A 4 -18.99 33.14 26.18
N GLY A 5 -19.81 32.39 26.92
CA GLY A 5 -19.56 30.96 27.17
C GLY A 5 -19.76 30.07 25.94
N THR A 6 -20.77 30.33 25.12
CA THR A 6 -21.04 29.54 23.91
C THR A 6 -20.04 29.82 22.79
N ASN A 7 -19.62 31.09 22.65
CA ASN A 7 -18.59 31.46 21.67
C ASN A 7 -17.20 30.94 22.07
N GLN A 8 -16.80 31.08 23.34
CA GLN A 8 -15.51 30.54 23.82
C GLN A 8 -15.43 29.02 23.65
N VAL A 9 -16.50 28.28 23.96
CA VAL A 9 -16.54 26.82 23.75
C VAL A 9 -16.47 26.46 22.27
N LYS A 10 -17.13 27.22 21.39
CA LYS A 10 -17.05 27.03 19.94
C LYS A 10 -15.62 27.25 19.44
N ASP A 11 -14.97 28.33 19.85
CA ASP A 11 -13.60 28.67 19.44
C ASP A 11 -12.59 27.64 19.94
N ALA A 12 -12.74 27.17 21.18
CA ALA A 12 -11.92 26.08 21.72
C ALA A 12 -12.06 24.80 20.88
N LYS A 13 -13.29 24.44 20.48
CA LYS A 13 -13.56 23.27 19.62
C LYS A 13 -12.95 23.43 18.22
N ILE A 14 -13.07 24.62 17.61
CA ILE A 14 -12.43 24.92 16.32
C ILE A 14 -10.91 24.74 16.45
N ASN A 15 -10.30 25.31 17.48
CA ASN A 15 -8.85 25.22 17.69
C ASN A 15 -8.37 23.78 17.89
N MET A 16 -9.13 22.96 18.63
CA MET A 16 -8.84 21.54 18.80
C MET A 16 -8.86 20.79 17.46
N LEU A 17 -9.92 20.99 16.66
CA LEU A 17 -10.07 20.32 15.36
C LEU A 17 -9.04 20.83 14.33
N VAL A 18 -8.67 22.11 14.38
CA VAL A 18 -7.60 22.68 13.54
C VAL A 18 -6.26 22.02 13.89
N ARG A 19 -5.95 21.85 15.17
CA ARG A 19 -4.73 21.15 15.60
C ARG A 19 -4.74 19.69 15.15
N GLU A 20 -5.89 19.02 15.27
CA GLU A 20 -6.04 17.64 14.79
C GLU A 20 -5.83 17.54 13.28
N TYR A 21 -6.38 18.48 12.51
CA TYR A 21 -6.12 18.61 11.08
C TYR A 21 -4.64 18.85 10.79
N GLU A 22 -4.00 19.83 11.44
CA GLU A 22 -2.59 20.19 11.22
C GLU A 22 -1.64 19.01 11.50
N MET A 23 -1.86 18.30 12.60
CA MET A 23 -1.08 17.13 13.00
C MET A 23 -1.53 15.82 12.33
N PHE A 24 -2.58 15.88 11.49
CA PHE A 24 -3.09 14.70 10.82
C PHE A 24 -1.98 14.01 10.01
N THR A 25 -1.85 12.71 10.21
CA THR A 25 -0.95 11.81 9.50
C THR A 25 -1.65 10.46 9.33
N MET A 26 -1.21 9.69 8.33
CA MET A 26 -1.59 8.30 8.18
C MET A 26 -0.98 7.49 9.33
N LYS A 27 -1.79 6.65 9.98
CA LYS A 27 -1.33 5.81 11.10
C LYS A 27 -0.61 4.57 10.57
N GLU A 28 0.18 3.94 11.44
CA GLU A 28 0.76 2.63 11.13
C GLU A 28 -0.34 1.60 10.88
N ASN A 29 -0.16 0.76 9.85
CA ASN A 29 -1.10 -0.29 9.44
C ASN A 29 -2.50 0.18 9.06
N GLU A 30 -2.68 1.48 8.84
CA GLU A 30 -3.90 2.03 8.31
C GLU A 30 -3.89 1.92 6.78
N ASN A 31 -5.06 1.69 6.17
CA ASN A 31 -5.22 1.77 4.72
C ASN A 31 -5.72 3.15 4.27
N ILE A 32 -5.57 3.46 2.99
CA ILE A 32 -5.95 4.75 2.41
C ILE A 32 -7.43 5.08 2.67
N SER A 33 -8.33 4.10 2.56
CA SER A 33 -9.76 4.32 2.80
C SER A 33 -10.05 4.75 4.24
N SER A 34 -9.48 4.05 5.22
CA SER A 34 -9.64 4.35 6.64
C SER A 34 -9.06 5.72 7.00
N MET A 35 -7.89 6.05 6.45
CA MET A 35 -7.27 7.36 6.59
C MET A 35 -8.19 8.46 6.03
N PHE A 36 -8.73 8.28 4.83
CA PHE A 36 -9.61 9.26 4.19
C PHE A 36 -10.92 9.47 4.97
N VAL A 37 -11.50 8.43 5.55
CA VAL A 37 -12.68 8.55 6.44
C VAL A 37 -12.37 9.41 7.67
N ARG A 38 -11.22 9.20 8.33
CA ARG A 38 -10.82 10.08 9.45
C ARG A 38 -10.60 11.52 9.01
N PHE A 39 -9.95 11.72 7.87
CA PHE A 39 -9.69 13.03 7.30
C PHE A 39 -10.99 13.80 7.05
N THR A 40 -11.94 13.17 6.36
CA THR A 40 -13.26 13.75 6.04
C THR A 40 -14.08 14.04 7.28
N ASN A 41 -14.02 13.20 8.33
CA ASN A 41 -14.69 13.49 9.60
C ASN A 41 -14.20 14.81 10.24
N ILE A 42 -12.90 15.10 10.18
CA ILE A 42 -12.33 16.35 10.69
C ILE A 42 -12.79 17.53 9.83
N ILE A 43 -12.72 17.40 8.50
CA ILE A 43 -13.17 18.45 7.56
C ILE A 43 -14.64 18.77 7.75
N ASN A 44 -15.51 17.76 7.84
CA ASN A 44 -16.94 17.93 8.04
C ASN A 44 -17.25 18.61 9.38
N SER A 45 -16.51 18.24 10.43
CA SER A 45 -16.65 18.85 11.76
C SER A 45 -16.24 20.33 11.74
N LEU A 46 -15.18 20.68 11.01
CA LEU A 46 -14.73 22.07 10.83
C LEU A 46 -15.72 22.87 9.96
N GLN A 47 -16.23 22.26 8.89
CA GLN A 47 -17.21 22.87 8.00
C GLN A 47 -18.51 23.22 8.74
N TYR A 48 -18.99 22.33 9.63
CA TYR A 48 -20.16 22.61 10.49
C TYR A 48 -19.94 23.81 11.42
N LEU A 49 -18.69 24.16 11.72
CA LEU A 49 -18.31 25.31 12.53
C LEU A 49 -17.98 26.56 11.69
N ASN A 50 -18.27 26.53 10.37
CA ASN A 50 -17.96 27.56 9.37
C ASN A 50 -16.46 27.74 9.09
N LYS A 51 -15.64 26.71 9.32
CA LYS A 51 -14.24 26.67 8.88
C LYS A 51 -14.08 25.66 7.74
N CYS A 52 -13.96 26.16 6.52
CA CYS A 52 -13.86 25.35 5.32
C CYS A 52 -12.43 25.32 4.77
N TYR A 53 -12.07 24.22 4.11
CA TYR A 53 -10.85 24.11 3.31
C TYR A 53 -11.23 23.90 1.85
N THR A 54 -10.49 24.53 0.96
CA THR A 54 -10.62 24.34 -0.47
C THR A 54 -10.18 22.93 -0.87
N ASN A 55 -10.65 22.47 -2.03
CA ASN A 55 -10.22 21.20 -2.61
C ASN A 55 -8.68 21.12 -2.69
N SER A 56 -8.05 22.17 -3.22
CA SER A 56 -6.59 22.22 -3.36
C SER A 56 -5.82 22.12 -2.03
N GLU A 57 -6.38 22.66 -0.93
CA GLU A 57 -5.79 22.54 0.40
C GLU A 57 -5.91 21.10 0.91
N MET A 58 -7.07 20.47 0.69
CA MET A 58 -7.32 19.08 1.06
C MET A 58 -6.41 18.11 0.30
N VAL A 59 -6.28 18.27 -1.02
CA VAL A 59 -5.36 17.47 -1.87
C VAL A 59 -3.93 17.55 -1.34
N ARG A 60 -3.39 18.76 -1.17
CA ARG A 60 -2.03 18.95 -0.63
C ARG A 60 -1.87 18.42 0.78
N LYS A 61 -2.94 18.50 1.59
CA LYS A 61 -2.89 17.96 2.94
C LYS A 61 -2.79 16.44 2.90
N ILE A 62 -3.63 15.75 2.14
CA ILE A 62 -3.59 14.29 2.03
C ILE A 62 -2.21 13.82 1.57
N LEU A 63 -1.64 14.42 0.51
CA LEU A 63 -0.31 14.05 0.01
C LEU A 63 0.77 14.19 1.08
N ARG A 64 0.73 15.27 1.89
CA ARG A 64 1.67 15.50 3.01
C ARG A 64 1.48 14.55 4.21
N CYS A 65 0.33 13.90 4.32
CA CYS A 65 0.01 13.01 5.43
C CYS A 65 0.43 11.56 5.16
N LEU A 66 0.83 11.23 3.93
CA LEU A 66 1.25 9.90 3.55
C LEU A 66 2.65 9.56 4.11
N PRO A 67 2.91 8.27 4.42
CA PRO A 67 4.23 7.81 4.85
C PRO A 67 5.31 8.03 3.78
N LYS A 68 6.57 8.08 4.20
CA LYS A 68 7.72 8.28 3.27
C LYS A 68 7.82 7.22 2.17
N SER A 69 7.31 6.01 2.39
CA SER A 69 7.27 4.95 1.37
C SER A 69 6.42 5.34 0.15
N TRP A 70 5.49 6.30 0.30
CA TRP A 70 4.64 6.79 -0.78
C TRP A 70 5.28 7.90 -1.61
N MET A 71 6.50 8.35 -1.28
CA MET A 71 7.13 9.50 -1.95
C MET A 71 7.24 9.35 -3.47
N PRO A 72 7.63 8.19 -4.04
CA PRO A 72 7.63 8.02 -5.49
C PRO A 72 6.26 8.28 -6.13
N LYS A 73 5.18 7.83 -5.48
CA LYS A 73 3.80 8.03 -5.96
C LYS A 73 3.36 9.48 -5.83
N VAL A 74 3.71 10.14 -4.71
CA VAL A 74 3.42 11.57 -4.49
C VAL A 74 4.11 12.42 -5.56
N THR A 75 5.42 12.23 -5.77
CA THR A 75 6.18 12.96 -6.80
C THR A 75 5.59 12.76 -8.19
N ALA A 76 5.23 11.52 -8.55
CA ALA A 76 4.60 11.26 -9.84
C ALA A 76 3.25 11.98 -10.02
N ILE A 77 2.46 12.16 -8.95
CA ILE A 77 1.21 12.93 -9.01
C ILE A 77 1.51 14.43 -9.15
N GLU A 78 2.46 14.96 -8.39
CA GLU A 78 2.86 16.37 -8.42
C GLU A 78 3.44 16.79 -9.78
N GLU A 79 4.15 15.89 -10.46
CA GLU A 79 4.70 16.13 -11.80
C GLU A 79 3.64 16.01 -12.91
N ALA A 80 2.68 15.10 -12.76
CA ALA A 80 1.72 14.79 -13.81
C ALA A 80 0.42 15.63 -13.76
N LYS A 81 0.08 16.22 -12.61
CA LYS A 81 -1.23 16.86 -12.39
C LYS A 81 -1.11 18.21 -11.68
N ASP A 82 -2.03 19.12 -12.00
CA ASP A 82 -2.18 20.37 -11.24
C ASP A 82 -3.01 20.13 -9.97
N LEU A 83 -2.37 20.27 -8.81
CA LEU A 83 -2.99 20.10 -7.48
C LEU A 83 -4.08 21.14 -7.17
N ASN A 84 -4.16 22.23 -7.92
CA ASN A 84 -5.22 23.23 -7.74
C ASN A 84 -6.56 22.76 -8.33
N THR A 85 -6.51 21.95 -9.38
CA THR A 85 -7.69 21.50 -10.13
C THR A 85 -8.01 20.03 -9.92
N LEU A 86 -7.08 19.25 -9.34
CA LEU A 86 -7.24 17.81 -9.10
C LEU A 86 -8.46 17.52 -8.20
N PRO A 87 -9.45 16.73 -8.66
CA PRO A 87 -10.54 16.26 -7.82
C PRO A 87 -10.03 15.31 -6.72
N LEU A 88 -10.63 15.40 -5.52
CA LEU A 88 -10.27 14.54 -4.39
C LEU A 88 -10.54 13.07 -4.69
N GLU A 89 -11.62 12.79 -5.40
CA GLU A 89 -12.04 11.43 -5.77
C GLU A 89 -11.01 10.79 -6.70
N GLU A 90 -10.46 11.58 -7.63
CA GLU A 90 -9.42 11.13 -8.54
C GLU A 90 -8.09 10.87 -7.82
N LEU A 91 -7.72 11.75 -6.89
CA LEU A 91 -6.57 11.54 -6.01
C LEU A 91 -6.75 10.24 -5.21
N LEU A 92 -7.89 10.07 -4.55
CA LEU A 92 -8.20 8.92 -3.71
C LEU A 92 -8.16 7.62 -4.52
N GLY A 93 -8.78 7.62 -5.71
CA GLY A 93 -8.73 6.47 -6.63
C GLY A 93 -7.29 6.10 -6.99
N SER A 94 -6.46 7.08 -7.34
CA SER A 94 -5.05 6.83 -7.68
C SER A 94 -4.24 6.25 -6.53
N LEU A 95 -4.50 6.69 -5.29
CA LEU A 95 -3.85 6.18 -4.09
C LEU A 95 -4.31 4.76 -3.76
N MET A 96 -5.62 4.48 -3.83
CA MET A 96 -6.17 3.14 -3.59
C MET A 96 -5.68 2.11 -4.63
N THR A 97 -5.61 2.48 -5.92
CA THR A 97 -5.02 1.60 -6.93
C THR A 97 -3.56 1.28 -6.61
N HIS A 98 -2.79 2.26 -6.16
CA HIS A 98 -1.40 2.04 -5.77
C HIS A 98 -1.27 1.12 -4.54
N GLU A 99 -2.10 1.32 -3.52
CA GLU A 99 -2.17 0.45 -2.34
C GLU A 99 -2.40 -1.02 -2.72
N MET A 100 -3.34 -1.27 -3.64
CA MET A 100 -3.62 -2.62 -4.14
C MET A 100 -2.41 -3.23 -4.88
N THR A 101 -1.70 -2.44 -5.69
CA THR A 101 -0.51 -2.92 -6.41
C THR A 101 0.66 -3.26 -5.48
N ILE A 102 0.87 -2.49 -4.41
CA ILE A 102 1.92 -2.76 -3.41
C ILE A 102 1.61 -4.09 -2.71
N LYS A 103 0.37 -4.25 -2.24
CA LYS A 103 -0.04 -5.45 -1.50
C LYS A 103 0.14 -6.74 -2.31
N ASN A 104 -0.22 -6.72 -3.60
CA ASN A 104 -0.03 -7.87 -4.49
C ASN A 104 1.48 -8.22 -4.66
N HIS A 105 2.35 -7.21 -4.73
CA HIS A 105 3.79 -7.43 -4.87
C HIS A 105 4.44 -7.95 -3.58
N GLU A 106 3.93 -7.55 -2.40
CA GLU A 106 4.37 -8.10 -1.11
C GLU A 106 4.02 -9.59 -0.99
N ASP A 107 2.83 -10.00 -1.42
CA ASP A 107 2.39 -11.40 -1.44
C ASP A 107 3.27 -12.26 -2.38
N ASP A 108 3.62 -11.73 -3.56
CA ASP A 108 4.51 -12.40 -4.53
C ASP A 108 5.95 -12.51 -4.00
N GLU A 109 6.49 -11.46 -3.38
CA GLU A 109 7.81 -11.49 -2.75
C GLU A 109 7.88 -12.46 -1.57
N GLU A 110 6.83 -12.57 -0.75
CA GLU A 110 6.81 -13.49 0.38
C GLU A 110 6.78 -14.95 -0.11
N GLN A 111 6.04 -15.23 -1.19
CA GLN A 111 6.08 -16.53 -1.85
C GLN A 111 7.46 -16.84 -2.41
N ASP A 112 8.13 -15.89 -3.06
CA ASP A 112 9.46 -16.12 -3.61
C ASP A 112 10.55 -16.23 -2.53
N LYS A 113 10.45 -15.50 -1.42
CA LYS A 113 11.32 -15.68 -0.24
C LYS A 113 11.08 -17.04 0.42
N LYS A 114 9.84 -17.52 0.51
CA LYS A 114 9.52 -18.87 0.99
C LYS A 114 10.09 -19.95 0.06
N LYS A 115 9.93 -19.82 -1.26
CA LYS A 115 10.54 -20.73 -2.25
C LYS A 115 12.07 -20.75 -2.14
N LYS A 116 12.72 -19.58 -2.02
CA LYS A 116 14.19 -19.48 -1.84
C LYS A 116 14.67 -20.12 -0.53
N LYS A 117 13.95 -19.95 0.59
CA LYS A 117 14.26 -20.64 1.86
C LYS A 117 14.10 -22.16 1.77
N VAL A 118 13.07 -22.65 1.07
CA VAL A 118 12.88 -24.10 0.82
C VAL A 118 14.03 -24.68 0.01
N ILE A 119 14.55 -23.94 -0.99
CA ILE A 119 15.70 -24.38 -1.79
C ILE A 119 16.98 -24.42 -0.94
N ALA A 120 17.22 -23.40 -0.11
CA ALA A 120 18.39 -23.35 0.77
C ALA A 120 18.37 -24.44 1.86
N PHE A 121 17.20 -24.79 2.40
CA PHE A 121 17.09 -25.86 3.41
C PHE A 121 17.24 -27.27 2.82
N LYS A 122 16.84 -27.48 1.56
CA LYS A 122 17.11 -28.74 0.83
C LYS A 122 18.61 -28.95 0.53
N SER A 123 19.43 -27.92 0.63
CA SER A 123 20.89 -28.02 0.50
C SER A 123 21.58 -28.60 1.74
N SER A 124 20.87 -28.78 2.87
CA SER A 124 21.48 -29.24 4.13
C SER A 124 21.08 -30.67 4.52
N ILE A 125 20.29 -31.36 3.69
CA ILE A 125 20.07 -32.81 3.81
C ILE A 125 20.58 -33.45 2.52
N ALA A 126 21.87 -33.32 2.29
CA ALA A 126 22.59 -34.12 1.32
C ALA A 126 24.03 -34.27 1.81
N ASP A 127 24.19 -34.77 3.03
CA ASP A 127 25.41 -35.52 3.35
C ASP A 127 25.08 -36.69 4.28
N SER A 128 24.34 -37.65 3.73
CA SER A 128 24.72 -39.04 3.92
C SER A 128 24.20 -39.88 2.75
N SER A 129 25.15 -40.39 1.98
CA SER A 129 25.04 -41.58 1.13
C SER A 129 24.64 -41.40 -0.34
N LYS A 130 25.69 -41.27 -1.16
CA LYS A 130 25.99 -42.00 -2.41
C LYS A 130 25.09 -41.77 -3.64
N GLU A 131 25.76 -41.24 -4.67
CA GLU A 131 25.69 -41.64 -6.09
C GLU A 131 24.36 -42.19 -6.60
N ASP A 132 23.54 -41.34 -7.26
CA ASP A 132 22.50 -41.81 -8.20
C ASP A 132 22.07 -40.72 -9.20
N SER A 133 23.05 -40.14 -9.91
CA SER A 133 22.76 -39.26 -11.07
C SER A 133 22.80 -40.00 -12.41
N ASP A 134 23.27 -41.25 -12.44
CA ASP A 134 23.45 -42.01 -13.69
C ASP A 134 22.28 -42.96 -13.99
N GLU A 135 21.53 -43.43 -12.97
CA GLU A 135 20.36 -44.30 -13.19
C GLU A 135 19.17 -43.58 -13.83
N GLU A 136 18.90 -42.33 -13.47
CA GLU A 136 17.79 -41.54 -14.05
C GLU A 136 18.04 -41.23 -15.54
N MET A 137 19.28 -40.92 -15.94
CA MET A 137 19.63 -40.76 -17.36
C MET A 137 19.55 -42.08 -18.14
N ALA A 138 19.89 -43.21 -17.51
CA ALA A 138 19.75 -44.53 -18.11
C ALA A 138 18.27 -44.92 -18.33
N LEU A 139 17.38 -44.58 -17.41
CA LEU A 139 15.94 -44.86 -17.51
C LEU A 139 15.25 -44.03 -18.61
N ILE A 140 15.62 -42.75 -18.74
CA ILE A 140 15.12 -41.88 -19.82
C ILE A 140 15.59 -42.41 -21.18
N THR A 141 16.88 -42.74 -21.30
CA THR A 141 17.45 -43.29 -22.56
C THR A 141 16.83 -44.63 -22.95
N ARG A 142 16.53 -45.49 -21.97
CA ARG A 142 15.89 -46.79 -22.20
C ARG A 142 14.43 -46.68 -22.65
N ARG A 143 13.69 -45.68 -22.15
CA ARG A 143 12.32 -45.40 -22.62
C ARG A 143 12.30 -44.81 -24.03
N PHE A 144 13.25 -43.94 -24.37
CA PHE A 144 13.38 -43.40 -25.73
C PHE A 144 13.72 -44.48 -26.76
N LYS A 145 14.64 -45.41 -26.46
CA LYS A 145 14.95 -46.54 -27.36
C LYS A 145 13.78 -47.49 -27.56
N LYS A 146 12.97 -47.76 -26.53
CA LYS A 146 11.81 -48.69 -26.62
C LYS A 146 10.67 -48.13 -27.49
N ASN A 147 10.57 -46.81 -27.64
CA ASN A 147 9.57 -46.17 -28.50
C ASN A 147 10.02 -46.08 -29.97
N LEU A 148 11.33 -45.99 -30.24
CA LEU A 148 11.88 -46.00 -31.59
C LEU A 148 11.87 -47.39 -32.25
N SER A 149 11.79 -48.47 -31.48
CA SER A 149 11.71 -49.85 -32.00
C SER A 149 10.28 -50.35 -32.24
N LYS A 150 9.29 -49.46 -32.23
CA LYS A 150 7.87 -49.79 -32.46
C LYS A 150 7.28 -49.13 -33.71
N GLU A 151 8.14 -48.57 -34.57
CA GLU A 151 7.73 -47.91 -35.81
C GLU A 151 8.53 -48.43 -37.02
N GLU A 152 8.70 -49.76 -37.07
CA GLU A 152 8.93 -50.57 -38.30
C GLU A 152 8.13 -51.87 -38.22
#